data_AF-A0A941CKV2-F1
#
_entry.id   AF-A0A941CKV2-F1
#
_cell.length_a   1.000
_cell.length_b   1.000
_cell.length_c   1.000
_cell.angle_alpha   90.00
_cell.angle_beta   90.00
_cell.angle_gamma   90.00
#
_symmetry.space_group_name_H-M   'P 1'
#
loop_
_entity.id
_entity.type
_entity.pdbx_description
1 polymer ?
#
loop_
_entity_poly.entity_id
_entity_poly.type
_entity_poly.pdbx_seq_one_letter_code
_entity_poly.pdbx_strand_id
1 'polypeptide(L)'
;MSRGLKTKFENTKQQVNDPLWQFTGTIILVFLIGITGYTSSRSEKNIVSYLDDPSVGDIYEYRSESGNYSTMMLKHISPDSLYMSLNFYEIPKASRLYNIDKHKNYRKEVYAFSKEEIKSMKNSGTIFNINRP
;
A
#
# COMPACT_ATOMS: atom_id res chain seq x y z
N MET A 1 46.00 -1.88 -50.19
CA MET A 1 45.06 -1.58 -49.09
C MET A 1 45.87 -0.99 -47.93
N SER A 2 45.68 0.30 -47.64
CA SER A 2 46.60 1.16 -46.86
C SER A 2 46.83 0.67 -45.42
N ARG A 3 48.10 0.36 -45.08
CA ARG A 3 48.55 -0.07 -43.73
C ARG A 3 48.30 0.99 -42.66
N GLY A 4 48.22 2.27 -43.02
CA GLY A 4 48.01 3.38 -42.07
C GLY A 4 46.59 3.43 -41.46
N LEU A 5 45.60 2.80 -42.10
CA LEU A 5 44.24 2.71 -41.55
C LEU A 5 44.14 1.71 -40.40
N LYS A 6 44.92 0.61 -40.45
CA LYS A 6 44.94 -0.41 -39.38
C LYS A 6 45.56 0.13 -38.09
N THR A 7 46.66 0.85 -38.19
CA THR A 7 47.39 1.38 -37.02
C THR A 7 46.59 2.46 -36.27
N LYS A 8 45.81 3.29 -36.97
CA LYS A 8 44.91 4.27 -36.33
C LYS A 8 43.74 3.61 -35.61
N PHE A 9 43.23 2.48 -36.10
CA PHE A 9 42.13 1.76 -35.45
C PHE A 9 42.59 1.08 -34.15
N GLU A 10 43.78 0.50 -34.13
CA GLU A 10 44.32 -0.18 -32.94
C GLU A 10 44.67 0.79 -31.81
N ASN A 11 45.23 1.97 -32.14
CA ASN A 11 45.56 2.99 -31.13
C ASN A 11 44.30 3.62 -30.50
N THR A 12 43.22 3.82 -31.27
CA THR A 12 41.95 4.32 -30.73
C THR A 12 41.29 3.31 -29.79
N LYS A 13 41.45 2.01 -30.05
CA LYS A 13 40.85 0.94 -29.24
C LYS A 13 41.51 0.78 -27.87
N GLN A 14 42.79 1.11 -27.74
CA GLN A 14 43.53 1.06 -26.46
C GLN A 14 43.25 2.25 -25.53
N GLN A 15 42.68 3.34 -26.05
CA GLN A 15 42.43 4.57 -25.28
C GLN A 15 41.00 4.69 -24.76
N VAL A 16 40.12 3.75 -25.12
CA VAL A 16 38.74 3.70 -24.67
C VAL A 16 38.68 2.80 -23.45
N ASN A 17 38.85 3.40 -22.27
CA ASN A 17 38.43 2.76 -21.02
C ASN A 17 36.93 2.54 -21.11
N ASP A 18 36.46 1.30 -21.01
CA ASP A 18 35.03 0.97 -21.06
C ASP A 18 34.27 1.87 -20.05
N PRO A 19 33.38 2.76 -20.52
CA PRO A 19 32.81 3.78 -19.66
C PRO A 19 31.74 3.18 -18.75
N LEU A 20 32.16 2.69 -17.58
CA LEU A 20 31.29 2.16 -16.52
C LEU A 20 30.19 3.16 -16.08
N TRP A 21 30.39 4.46 -16.35
CA TRP A 21 29.42 5.53 -16.10
C TRP A 21 28.12 5.44 -16.94
N GLN A 22 28.10 4.69 -18.04
CA GLN A 22 26.89 4.50 -18.86
C GLN A 22 25.85 3.61 -18.17
N PHE A 23 26.24 2.86 -17.14
CA PHE A 23 25.33 1.98 -16.39
C PHE A 23 24.66 2.66 -15.19
N THR A 24 24.91 3.94 -14.95
CA THR A 24 24.28 4.70 -13.85
C THR A 24 22.75 4.67 -13.94
N GLY A 25 22.19 4.80 -15.16
CA GLY A 25 20.75 4.68 -15.39
C GLY A 25 20.19 3.29 -15.03
N THR A 26 20.92 2.23 -15.37
CA THR A 26 20.52 0.84 -15.05
C THR A 26 20.59 0.58 -13.55
N ILE A 27 21.62 1.07 -12.87
CA ILE A 27 21.76 0.94 -11.40
C ILE A 27 20.60 1.66 -10.70
N ILE A 28 20.26 2.88 -11.14
CA ILE A 28 19.13 3.65 -10.61
C ILE A 28 17.81 2.91 -10.84
N LEU A 29 17.60 2.34 -12.03
CA LEU A 29 16.38 1.60 -12.36
C LEU A 29 16.22 0.35 -11.47
N VAL A 30 17.29 -0.42 -11.28
CA VAL A 30 17.28 -1.59 -10.38
C VAL A 30 17.00 -1.17 -8.94
N PHE A 31 17.55 -0.04 -8.49
CA PHE A 31 17.32 0.47 -7.14
C PHE A 31 15.86 0.91 -6.94
N LEU A 32 15.26 1.58 -7.93
CA LEU A 32 13.85 1.98 -7.89
C LEU A 32 12.91 0.76 -7.84
N ILE A 33 13.19 -0.28 -8.63
CA ILE A 33 12.41 -1.54 -8.62
C ILE A 33 12.58 -2.27 -7.27
N GLY A 34 13.78 -2.25 -6.68
CA GLY A 34 14.04 -2.85 -5.38
C GLY A 34 13.26 -2.19 -4.24
N ILE A 35 13.10 -0.86 -4.26
CA ILE A 35 12.38 -0.11 -3.22
C ILE A 35 10.86 -0.38 -3.27
N THR A 36 10.26 -0.45 -4.46
CA THR A 36 8.80 -0.65 -4.60
C THR A 36 8.34 -2.03 -4.12
N GLY A 37 9.18 -3.06 -4.21
CA GLY A 37 8.87 -4.40 -3.69
C GLY A 37 8.90 -4.51 -2.17
N TYR A 38 9.78 -3.77 -1.49
CA TYR A 38 9.94 -3.88 -0.04
C TYR A 38 8.77 -3.26 0.75
N THR A 39 8.24 -2.13 0.28
CA THR A 39 7.19 -1.36 0.98
C THR A 39 5.85 -2.10 1.05
N SER A 40 5.44 -2.82 0.01
CA SER A 40 4.15 -3.53 -0.04
C SER A 40 4.03 -4.65 1.00
N SER A 41 5.14 -5.31 1.35
CA SER A 41 5.13 -6.45 2.29
C SER A 41 4.87 -6.05 3.75
N ARG A 42 5.12 -4.79 4.13
CA ARG A 42 4.98 -4.30 5.51
C ARG A 42 3.51 -4.02 5.84
N SER A 43 2.78 -3.46 4.88
CA SER A 43 1.35 -3.12 5.00
C SER A 43 0.48 -4.34 5.23
N GLU A 44 0.72 -5.44 4.50
CA GLU A 44 -0.08 -6.66 4.69
C GLU A 44 0.16 -7.32 6.04
N LYS A 45 1.41 -7.35 6.52
CA LYS A 45 1.75 -7.91 7.84
C LYS A 45 1.04 -7.18 8.98
N ASN A 46 0.94 -5.85 8.88
CA ASN A 46 0.23 -5.06 9.89
C ASN A 46 -1.27 -5.37 9.89
N ILE A 47 -1.88 -5.49 8.71
CA ILE A 47 -3.32 -5.80 8.60
C ILE A 47 -3.64 -7.16 9.23
N VAL A 48 -2.84 -8.20 8.96
CA VAL A 48 -3.04 -9.51 9.57
C VAL A 48 -2.96 -9.42 11.09
N SER A 49 -1.95 -8.72 11.62
CA SER A 49 -1.81 -8.51 13.06
C SER A 49 -3.01 -7.77 13.68
N TYR A 50 -3.56 -6.78 13.00
CA TYR A 50 -4.71 -6.01 13.51
C TYR A 50 -6.04 -6.79 13.41
N LEU A 51 -6.12 -7.80 12.55
CA LEU A 51 -7.28 -8.70 12.49
C LEU A 51 -7.24 -9.77 13.58
N ASP A 52 -6.05 -10.25 13.93
CA ASP A 52 -5.87 -11.24 14.98
C ASP A 52 -6.03 -10.61 16.39
N ASP A 53 -5.53 -9.38 16.55
CA ASP A 53 -5.63 -8.60 17.80
C ASP A 53 -6.23 -7.21 17.55
N PRO A 54 -7.57 -7.12 17.36
CA PRO A 54 -8.25 -5.85 17.13
C PRO A 54 -8.23 -5.00 18.40
N SER A 55 -8.11 -3.67 18.24
CA SER A 55 -8.09 -2.71 19.34
C SER A 55 -9.14 -1.62 19.12
N VAL A 56 -9.80 -1.20 20.20
CA VAL A 56 -10.68 -0.04 20.16
C VAL A 56 -9.91 1.18 19.61
N GLY A 57 -10.52 1.87 18.65
CA GLY A 57 -9.88 2.96 17.90
C GLY A 57 -9.36 2.56 16.53
N ASP A 58 -9.23 1.26 16.21
CA ASP A 58 -8.84 0.82 14.87
C ASP A 58 -9.81 1.32 13.79
N ILE A 59 -9.26 1.80 12.68
CA ILE A 59 -10.00 2.35 11.54
C ILE A 59 -9.86 1.40 10.36
N TYR A 60 -10.98 0.82 9.94
CA TYR A 60 -11.05 -0.09 8.82
C TYR A 60 -11.47 0.68 7.58
N GLU A 61 -10.64 0.66 6.54
CA GLU A 61 -10.93 1.26 5.25
C GLU A 61 -11.58 0.22 4.33
N TYR A 62 -12.75 0.56 3.79
CA TYR A 62 -13.54 -0.39 3.02
C TYR A 62 -14.14 0.22 1.75
N ARG A 63 -14.42 -0.64 0.77
CA ARG A 63 -15.19 -0.32 -0.42
C ARG A 63 -16.68 -0.57 -0.13
N SER A 64 -17.52 0.43 -0.33
CA SER A 64 -18.97 0.29 -0.21
C SER A 64 -19.57 -0.39 -1.45
N GLU A 65 -20.82 -0.84 -1.33
CA GLU A 65 -21.55 -1.46 -2.45
C GLU A 65 -21.73 -0.51 -3.64
N SER A 66 -21.72 0.80 -3.40
CA SER A 66 -21.77 1.83 -4.45
C SER A 66 -20.49 1.93 -5.28
N GLY A 67 -19.43 1.20 -4.87
CA GLY A 67 -18.11 1.22 -5.49
C GLY A 67 -17.19 2.32 -4.97
N ASN A 68 -17.72 3.24 -4.14
CA ASN A 68 -16.95 4.25 -3.43
C ASN A 68 -16.20 3.64 -2.22
N TYR A 69 -15.45 4.49 -1.52
CA TYR A 69 -14.67 4.10 -0.34
C TYR A 69 -15.13 4.87 0.90
N SER A 70 -15.09 4.21 2.04
CA SER A 70 -15.40 4.82 3.34
C SER A 70 -14.57 4.19 4.45
N THR A 71 -14.83 4.61 5.69
CA THR A 71 -14.15 4.14 6.90
C THR A 71 -15.16 3.70 7.95
N MET A 72 -14.78 2.74 8.78
CA MET A 72 -15.49 2.39 10.00
C MET A 72 -14.50 2.29 11.16
N MET A 73 -14.91 2.76 12.33
CA MET A 73 -14.05 2.82 13.53
C MET A 73 -14.54 1.84 14.58
N LEU A 74 -13.63 1.04 15.11
CA LEU A 74 -13.91 0.09 16.18
C LEU A 74 -14.16 0.82 17.50
N LYS A 75 -15.36 0.65 18.05
CA LYS A 75 -15.80 1.28 19.30
C LYS A 75 -15.79 0.33 20.48
N HIS A 76 -16.10 -0.95 20.25
CA HIS A 76 -16.20 -1.94 21.30
C HIS A 76 -15.90 -3.35 20.75
N ILE A 77 -15.32 -4.21 21.60
CA ILE A 77 -14.93 -5.58 21.24
C ILE A 77 -15.64 -6.54 22.17
N SER A 78 -16.19 -7.60 21.60
CA SER A 78 -16.74 -8.74 22.32
C SER A 78 -16.03 -10.03 21.89
N PRO A 79 -16.31 -11.18 22.54
CA PRO A 79 -15.64 -12.45 22.21
C PRO A 79 -15.75 -12.84 20.73
N ASP A 80 -16.93 -12.67 20.13
CA ASP A 80 -17.25 -13.09 18.76
C ASP A 80 -17.43 -11.91 17.78
N SER A 81 -17.70 -10.71 18.28
CA SER A 81 -18.12 -9.58 17.45
C SER A 81 -17.34 -8.30 17.72
N LEU A 82 -17.20 -7.48 16.68
CA LEU A 82 -16.63 -6.14 16.71
C LEU A 82 -17.72 -5.11 16.44
N TYR A 83 -17.81 -4.09 17.28
CA TYR A 83 -18.82 -3.04 17.18
C TYR A 83 -18.21 -1.81 16.52
N MET A 84 -18.64 -1.54 15.30
CA MET A 84 -18.08 -0.53 14.42
C MET A 84 -19.03 0.65 14.28
N SER A 85 -18.48 1.87 14.33
CA SER A 85 -19.17 3.09 13.95
C SER A 85 -18.81 3.44 12.51
N LEU A 86 -19.80 3.58 11.64
CA LEU A 86 -19.62 3.89 10.23
C LEU A 86 -19.43 5.40 10.02
N ASN A 87 -18.64 5.78 9.01
CA ASN A 87 -18.56 7.16 8.57
C ASN A 87 -19.86 7.59 7.88
N PHE A 88 -20.23 8.87 8.00
CA PHE A 88 -21.37 9.45 7.30
C PHE A 88 -21.11 9.62 5.80
N TYR A 89 -19.86 9.64 5.37
CA TYR A 89 -19.45 9.98 4.01
C TYR A 89 -18.81 8.80 3.29
N GLU A 90 -18.93 8.82 1.97
CA GLU A 90 -18.15 7.98 1.06
C GLU A 90 -17.43 8.89 0.07
N ILE A 91 -16.28 8.42 -0.44
CA ILE A 91 -15.47 9.16 -1.41
C ILE A 91 -15.05 8.25 -2.57
N PRO A 92 -14.99 8.75 -3.81
CA PRO A 92 -14.62 7.92 -4.96
C PRO A 92 -13.16 7.46 -5.02
N LYS A 93 -12.27 8.01 -4.18
CA LYS A 93 -10.83 7.72 -4.20
C LYS A 93 -10.33 7.31 -2.82
N ALA A 94 -9.87 6.06 -2.69
CA ALA A 94 -9.29 5.51 -1.47
C ALA A 94 -8.13 6.37 -0.92
N SER A 95 -7.25 6.87 -1.80
CA SER A 95 -6.12 7.73 -1.41
C SER A 95 -6.52 9.07 -0.78
N ARG A 96 -7.81 9.40 -0.77
CA ARG A 96 -8.37 10.64 -0.21
C ARG A 96 -9.23 10.40 1.04
N LEU A 97 -9.20 9.19 1.62
CA LEU A 97 -9.98 8.86 2.81
C LEU A 97 -9.68 9.77 4.01
N TYR A 98 -8.44 10.27 4.14
CA TYR A 98 -8.06 11.26 5.15
C TYR A 98 -8.92 12.54 5.16
N ASN A 99 -9.63 12.85 4.07
CA ASN A 99 -10.55 14.01 4.03
C ASN A 99 -11.84 13.77 4.83
N ILE A 100 -12.28 12.51 4.88
CA ILE A 100 -13.52 12.08 5.54
C ILE A 100 -13.25 11.33 6.85
N ASP A 101 -12.06 10.76 7.04
CA ASP A 101 -11.61 10.18 8.30
C ASP A 101 -11.35 11.28 9.32
N LYS A 102 -12.43 11.67 9.99
CA LYS A 102 -12.45 12.68 11.05
C LYS A 102 -13.39 12.17 12.11
N HIS A 103 -13.01 12.28 13.38
CA HIS A 103 -13.80 11.76 14.50
C HIS A 103 -15.28 12.21 14.45
N LYS A 104 -15.54 13.46 14.06
CA LYS A 104 -16.89 14.03 13.93
C LYS A 104 -17.76 13.42 12.82
N ASN A 105 -17.14 12.75 11.85
CA ASN A 105 -17.82 12.15 10.71
C ASN A 105 -18.27 10.71 11.00
N TYR A 106 -17.96 10.17 12.18
CA TYR A 106 -18.42 8.86 12.59
C TYR A 106 -19.80 8.93 13.26
N ARG A 107 -20.66 7.98 12.91
CA ARG A 107 -22.01 7.83 13.44
C ARG A 107 -21.99 7.55 14.95
N LYS A 108 -23.04 7.97 15.65
CA LYS A 108 -23.19 7.63 17.08
C LYS A 108 -23.61 6.18 17.24
N GLU A 109 -24.35 5.68 16.26
CA GLU A 109 -24.79 4.31 16.14
C GLU A 109 -23.58 3.39 15.88
N VAL A 110 -23.60 2.25 16.56
CA VAL A 110 -22.63 1.18 16.36
C VAL A 110 -23.33 -0.05 15.82
N TYR A 111 -22.66 -0.73 14.91
CA TYR A 111 -23.14 -1.93 14.24
C TYR A 111 -22.22 -3.08 14.59
N ALA A 112 -22.80 -4.22 14.94
CA ALA A 112 -22.05 -5.42 15.25
C ALA A 112 -21.70 -6.16 13.96
N PHE A 113 -20.44 -6.50 13.80
CA PHE A 113 -19.91 -7.38 12.77
C PHE A 113 -19.25 -8.57 13.46
N SER A 114 -19.50 -9.79 12.99
CA SER A 114 -18.78 -10.94 13.52
C SER A 114 -17.29 -10.87 13.13
N LYS A 115 -16.41 -11.47 13.92
CA LYS A 115 -14.97 -11.56 13.58
C LYS A 115 -14.78 -12.34 12.27
N GLU A 116 -15.61 -13.34 12.02
CA GLU A 116 -15.64 -14.13 10.78
C GLU A 116 -16.04 -13.26 9.58
N GLU A 117 -17.04 -12.39 9.74
CA GLU A 117 -17.47 -11.45 8.70
C GLU A 117 -16.35 -10.46 8.35
N ILE A 118 -15.70 -9.85 9.35
CA ILE A 118 -14.58 -8.93 9.11
C ILE A 118 -13.42 -9.63 8.38
N LYS A 119 -13.12 -10.89 8.74
CA LYS A 119 -12.13 -11.71 8.02
C LYS A 119 -12.58 -12.00 6.58
N SER A 120 -13.86 -12.32 6.37
CA SER A 120 -14.42 -12.53 5.04
C SER A 120 -14.33 -11.27 4.18
N MET A 121 -14.68 -10.10 4.74
CA MET A 121 -14.56 -8.80 4.07
C MET A 121 -13.11 -8.45 3.73
N LYS A 122 -12.13 -8.86 4.55
CA LYS A 122 -10.71 -8.71 4.20
C LYS A 122 -10.32 -9.62 3.04
N ASN A 123 -10.77 -10.87 3.05
CA ASN A 123 -10.43 -11.87 2.05
C ASN A 123 -11.08 -11.57 0.69
N SER A 124 -12.28 -10.99 0.68
CA SER A 124 -12.94 -10.50 -0.54
C SER A 124 -12.32 -9.21 -1.09
N GLY A 125 -11.44 -8.55 -0.32
CA GLY A 125 -10.89 -7.25 -0.65
C GLY A 125 -11.84 -6.07 -0.41
N THR A 126 -12.98 -6.32 0.25
CA THR A 126 -13.90 -5.25 0.67
C THR A 126 -13.22 -4.34 1.68
N ILE A 127 -12.60 -4.91 2.72
CA ILE A 127 -11.67 -4.20 3.60
C ILE A 127 -10.28 -4.35 2.99
N PHE A 128 -9.65 -3.23 2.69
CA PHE A 128 -8.35 -3.22 2.01
C PHE A 128 -7.22 -2.67 2.90
N ASN A 129 -7.56 -1.96 3.98
CA ASN A 129 -6.58 -1.44 4.92
C ASN A 129 -7.17 -1.30 6.34
N ILE A 130 -6.30 -1.34 7.35
CA ILE A 130 -6.63 -1.10 8.75
C ILE A 130 -5.55 -0.19 9.33
N ASN A 131 -5.95 0.96 9.84
CA ASN A 131 -5.06 1.93 10.48
C ASN A 131 -5.29 1.92 11.99
N ARG A 132 -4.18 1.88 12.74
CA ARG A 132 -4.17 2.09 14.18
C ARG A 132 -3.50 3.46 14.44
N PRO A 133 -4.27 4.50 14.80
CA PRO A 133 -3.75 5.83 15.08
C PRO A 133 -2.96 5.90 16.40
#